data_AF-A0A4V1ZK31-F1
#
_entry.id   AF-A0A4V1ZK31-F1
#
_cell.length_a   1.000
_cell.length_b   1.000
_cell.length_c   1.000
_cell.angle_alpha   90.00
_cell.angle_beta   90.00
_cell.angle_gamma   90.00
#
_symmetry.space_group_name_H-M   'P 1'
#
loop_
_entity.id
_entity.type
_entity.pdbx_description
1 polymer ?
#
loop_
_entity_poly.entity_id
_entity_poly.type
_entity_poly.pdbx_seq_one_letter_code
_entity_poly.pdbx_strand_id
1 'polypeptide(L)'
;MKYPYFLLFAALTVFVPKAIIWAGPSDHRPPAVAIVTTTHDNGTGSLRAAIESANKNAGTRIVFRIPATDKGFVRSNANDSSWRIVPSSPLPMLRKPNTRLEGGGRIVIAGDKVGTGGSGLRVEATRCQIVGMGWSKWPDTAISIRASRIFVQRNKFESGTTGIAVHGSKSRGNRFEGNTFDGMKKPIALWDGSNDAIVAPELKIARDDAISPVSHKFTIQFAGKPKADVTLELNYSADEARELANVQKVSETRTVKTDAQGHATWQFDRKGYPVGSWTVTATQNGSTSAFSNVVVLPYL
;
A
#
# COMPACT_ATOMS: atom_id res chain seq x y z
N MET A 1 -50.60 -61.75 7.79
CA MET A 1 -50.42 -60.47 7.08
C MET A 1 -49.02 -60.44 6.51
N LYS A 2 -48.86 -60.44 5.18
CA LYS A 2 -47.58 -60.38 4.48
C LYS A 2 -47.51 -59.02 3.76
N TYR A 3 -46.52 -58.19 4.09
CA TYR A 3 -46.18 -56.99 3.31
C TYR A 3 -44.97 -57.31 2.43
N PRO A 4 -45.03 -57.12 1.10
CA PRO A 4 -43.83 -57.17 0.27
C PRO A 4 -43.13 -55.80 0.29
N TYR A 5 -41.82 -55.81 0.56
CA TYR A 5 -40.96 -54.66 0.37
C TYR A 5 -40.75 -54.41 -1.12
N PHE A 6 -41.15 -53.25 -1.60
CA PHE A 6 -40.81 -52.74 -2.94
C PHE A 6 -39.46 -52.02 -2.85
N LEU A 7 -38.42 -52.59 -3.48
CA LEU A 7 -37.13 -51.93 -3.69
C LEU A 7 -37.27 -50.96 -4.88
N LEU A 8 -37.24 -49.66 -4.60
CA LEU A 8 -37.21 -48.60 -5.62
C LEU A 8 -35.74 -48.28 -5.94
N PHE A 9 -35.25 -48.74 -7.10
CA PHE A 9 -33.95 -48.31 -7.62
C PHE A 9 -34.08 -46.91 -8.25
N ALA A 10 -33.61 -45.88 -7.55
CA ALA A 10 -33.43 -44.56 -8.13
C ALA A 10 -32.13 -44.54 -8.95
N ALA A 11 -32.24 -44.40 -10.28
CA ALA A 11 -31.10 -44.21 -11.16
C ALA A 11 -30.50 -42.81 -10.97
N LEU A 12 -29.35 -42.73 -10.31
CA LEU A 12 -28.58 -41.50 -10.14
C LEU A 12 -27.85 -41.17 -11.45
N THR A 13 -28.41 -40.29 -12.27
CA THR A 13 -27.73 -39.76 -13.45
C THR A 13 -26.69 -38.72 -13.02
N VAL A 14 -25.42 -39.12 -12.96
CA VAL A 14 -24.30 -38.20 -12.69
C VAL A 14 -24.04 -37.37 -13.95
N PHE A 15 -24.54 -36.14 -13.96
CA PHE A 15 -24.21 -35.15 -14.99
C PHE A 15 -22.81 -34.61 -14.69
N VAL A 16 -21.79 -35.01 -15.46
CA VAL A 16 -20.46 -34.42 -15.37
C VAL A 16 -20.43 -33.22 -16.34
N PRO A 17 -20.50 -31.96 -15.87
CA PRO A 17 -20.35 -30.84 -16.77
C PRO A 17 -18.94 -30.88 -17.36
N LYS A 18 -18.87 -30.94 -18.69
CA LYS A 18 -17.64 -30.84 -19.47
C LYS A 18 -17.09 -29.43 -19.31
N ALA A 19 -16.36 -29.19 -18.21
CA ALA A 19 -15.60 -27.97 -18.00
C ALA A 19 -14.45 -27.95 -19.00
N ILE A 20 -14.68 -27.35 -20.17
CA ILE A 20 -13.60 -26.91 -21.06
C ILE A 20 -12.94 -25.73 -20.33
N ILE A 21 -12.05 -26.04 -19.40
CA ILE A 21 -11.10 -25.06 -18.87
C ILE A 21 -10.07 -24.90 -19.97
N TRP A 22 -10.34 -24.00 -20.91
CA TRP A 22 -9.31 -23.49 -21.81
C TRP A 22 -8.37 -22.66 -20.93
N ALA A 23 -7.43 -23.34 -20.28
CA ALA A 23 -6.21 -22.72 -19.82
C ALA A 23 -5.45 -22.36 -21.10
N GLY A 24 -5.79 -21.19 -21.66
CA GLY A 24 -5.01 -20.61 -22.76
C GLY A 24 -3.53 -20.70 -22.41
N PRO A 25 -2.65 -20.89 -23.40
CA PRO A 25 -1.24 -21.18 -23.18
C PRO A 25 -0.71 -20.22 -22.12
N SER A 26 -0.38 -20.79 -20.96
CA SER A 26 0.30 -20.05 -19.91
C SER A 26 1.61 -19.65 -20.55
N ASP A 27 1.70 -18.38 -20.94
CA ASP A 27 2.89 -17.79 -21.54
C ASP A 27 3.98 -17.83 -20.49
N HIS A 28 4.70 -18.95 -20.44
CA HIS A 28 5.79 -19.24 -19.51
C HIS A 28 7.06 -18.46 -19.86
N ARG A 29 6.95 -17.43 -20.71
CA ARG A 29 8.09 -16.55 -20.98
C ARG A 29 8.55 -15.95 -19.65
N PRO A 30 9.85 -16.07 -19.31
CA PRO A 30 10.37 -15.47 -18.09
C PRO A 30 10.01 -13.98 -18.07
N PRO A 31 9.64 -13.42 -16.90
CA PRO A 31 9.24 -12.02 -16.80
C PRO A 31 10.32 -11.12 -17.41
N ALA A 32 9.93 -10.23 -18.32
CA ALA A 32 10.86 -9.25 -18.88
C ALA A 32 11.47 -8.40 -17.75
N VAL A 33 12.75 -8.06 -17.85
CA VAL A 33 13.44 -7.23 -16.87
C VAL A 33 13.87 -5.93 -17.53
N ALA A 34 13.46 -4.80 -16.97
CA ALA A 34 13.92 -3.47 -17.35
C ALA A 34 14.85 -2.93 -16.27
N ILE A 35 16.09 -2.58 -16.64
CA ILE A 35 17.12 -2.15 -15.70
C ILE A 35 17.27 -0.63 -15.79
N VAL A 36 17.13 0.05 -14.65
CA VAL A 36 17.45 1.48 -14.49
C VAL A 36 18.92 1.59 -14.07
N THR A 37 19.73 2.30 -14.85
CA THR A 37 21.18 2.44 -14.65
C THR A 37 21.63 3.88 -14.42
N THR A 38 20.74 4.86 -14.51
CA THR A 38 21.07 6.26 -14.27
C THR A 38 19.92 7.01 -13.58
N THR A 39 20.24 8.09 -12.86
CA THR A 39 19.23 9.01 -12.29
C THR A 39 18.73 10.08 -13.24
N HIS A 40 19.24 10.15 -14.48
CA HIS A 40 18.71 11.05 -15.49
C HIS A 40 17.22 10.77 -15.74
N ASP A 41 16.44 11.84 -15.95
CA ASP A 41 14.99 11.76 -16.18
C ASP A 41 14.64 11.09 -17.52
N ASN A 42 15.50 11.20 -18.52
CA ASN A 42 15.29 10.66 -19.86
C ASN A 42 16.54 9.95 -20.40
N GLY A 43 16.38 9.31 -21.57
CA GLY A 43 17.44 8.56 -22.23
C GLY A 43 17.56 7.10 -21.78
N THR A 44 18.42 6.35 -22.46
CA THR A 44 18.68 4.94 -22.18
C THR A 44 19.12 4.74 -20.73
N GLY A 45 18.52 3.77 -20.05
CA GLY A 45 18.81 3.45 -18.65
C GLY A 45 18.08 4.33 -17.61
N SER A 46 17.30 5.33 -18.04
CA SER A 46 16.44 6.11 -17.14
C SER A 46 15.23 5.30 -16.65
N LEU A 47 14.63 5.75 -15.53
CA LEU A 47 13.35 5.21 -15.06
C LEU A 47 12.24 5.38 -16.12
N ARG A 48 12.24 6.48 -16.86
CA ARG A 48 11.28 6.76 -17.93
C ARG A 48 11.36 5.70 -19.03
N ALA A 49 12.56 5.43 -19.53
CA ALA A 49 12.79 4.38 -20.52
C ALA A 49 12.40 2.98 -19.99
N ALA A 50 12.65 2.70 -18.71
CA ALA A 50 12.26 1.43 -18.09
C ALA A 50 10.73 1.25 -17.99
N ILE A 51 10.00 2.30 -17.63
CA ILE A 51 8.52 2.30 -17.63
C ILE A 51 7.97 2.11 -19.05
N GLU A 52 8.55 2.79 -20.04
CA GLU A 52 8.16 2.62 -21.44
C GLU A 52 8.40 1.20 -21.95
N SER A 53 9.51 0.57 -21.54
CA SER A 53 9.78 -0.85 -21.82
C SER A 53 8.75 -1.76 -21.14
N ALA A 54 8.40 -1.49 -19.87
CA ALA A 54 7.36 -2.22 -19.15
C ALA A 54 5.98 -2.06 -19.81
N ASN A 55 5.70 -0.91 -20.41
CA ASN A 55 4.46 -0.69 -21.17
C ASN A 55 4.39 -1.47 -22.48
N LYS A 56 5.50 -2.02 -22.97
CA LYS A 56 5.54 -2.93 -24.12
C LYS A 56 5.35 -4.39 -23.71
N ASN A 57 5.65 -4.75 -22.46
CA ASN A 57 5.69 -6.14 -22.00
C ASN A 57 4.99 -6.31 -20.63
N ALA A 58 3.87 -7.03 -20.60
CA ALA A 58 3.22 -7.37 -19.33
C ALA A 58 4.13 -8.22 -18.42
N GLY A 59 3.95 -8.11 -17.10
CA GLY A 59 4.80 -8.83 -16.15
C GLY A 59 6.22 -8.27 -15.99
N THR A 60 6.55 -7.14 -16.63
CA THR A 60 7.90 -6.58 -16.55
C THR A 60 8.29 -6.24 -15.11
N ARG A 61 9.51 -6.63 -14.73
CA ARG A 61 10.14 -6.24 -13.46
C ARG A 61 11.13 -5.10 -13.72
N ILE A 62 10.87 -3.95 -13.11
CA ILE A 62 11.76 -2.78 -13.15
C ILE A 62 12.66 -2.82 -11.92
N VAL A 63 13.97 -2.92 -12.15
CA VAL A 63 15.00 -3.02 -11.11
C VAL A 63 16.05 -1.92 -11.28
N PHE A 64 16.67 -1.49 -10.18
CA PHE A 64 17.66 -0.41 -10.19
C PHE A 64 19.07 -0.96 -9.98
N ARG A 65 19.98 -0.57 -10.88
CA ARG A 65 21.42 -0.85 -10.87
C ARG A 65 22.19 0.43 -11.21
N ILE A 66 21.88 1.51 -10.49
CA ILE A 66 22.53 2.80 -10.67
C ILE A 66 23.87 2.77 -9.92
N PRO A 67 25.01 3.09 -10.56
CA PRO A 67 26.30 3.09 -9.89
C PRO A 67 26.39 4.23 -8.86
N ALA A 68 27.25 4.09 -7.86
CA ALA A 68 27.52 5.16 -6.88
C ALA A 68 28.27 6.37 -7.50
N THR A 69 28.79 6.22 -8.72
CA THR A 69 29.38 7.32 -9.51
C THR A 69 28.34 8.15 -10.26
N ASP A 70 27.07 7.73 -10.28
CA ASP A 70 25.99 8.50 -10.90
C ASP A 70 25.75 9.81 -10.11
N LYS A 71 25.50 10.90 -10.83
CA LYS A 71 25.37 12.25 -10.26
C LYS A 71 24.23 12.39 -9.24
N GLY A 72 23.22 11.53 -9.30
CA GLY A 72 22.11 11.52 -8.34
C GLY A 72 22.35 10.66 -7.10
N PHE A 73 23.54 10.08 -6.93
CA PHE A 73 23.91 9.38 -5.70
C PHE A 73 24.05 10.37 -4.53
N VAL A 74 23.27 10.15 -3.47
CA VAL A 74 23.27 10.95 -2.25
C VAL A 74 23.80 10.09 -1.10
N ARG A 75 24.92 10.53 -0.51
CA ARG A 75 25.54 9.89 0.64
C ARG A 75 25.12 10.61 1.92
N SER A 76 24.26 9.99 2.74
CA SER A 76 23.90 10.53 4.06
C SER A 76 24.82 9.97 5.14
N ASN A 77 24.97 8.64 5.21
CA ASN A 77 25.92 7.94 6.08
C ASN A 77 26.34 6.58 5.43
N ALA A 78 27.14 5.77 6.12
CA ALA A 78 27.66 4.51 5.59
C ALA A 78 26.57 3.50 5.15
N ASN A 79 25.38 3.56 5.77
CA ASN A 79 24.30 2.58 5.54
C ASN A 79 23.04 3.18 4.91
N ASP A 80 22.94 4.51 4.81
CA ASP A 80 21.77 5.28 4.37
C ASP A 80 22.13 6.13 3.14
N SER A 81 22.70 5.49 2.14
CA SER A 81 22.91 6.10 0.83
C SER A 81 21.73 5.81 -0.09
N SER A 82 21.37 6.79 -0.92
CA SER A 82 20.23 6.69 -1.84
C SER A 82 20.57 7.23 -3.23
N TRP A 83 19.74 6.89 -4.21
CA TRP A 83 19.76 7.49 -5.55
C TRP A 83 18.52 8.34 -5.73
N ARG A 84 18.74 9.63 -5.96
CA ARG A 84 17.70 10.61 -6.14
C ARG A 84 17.42 10.83 -7.63
N ILE A 85 16.25 10.41 -8.07
CA ILE A 85 15.73 10.64 -9.42
C ILE A 85 14.79 11.85 -9.35
N VAL A 86 15.02 12.84 -10.22
CA VAL A 86 14.23 14.09 -10.24
C VAL A 86 13.59 14.27 -11.61
N PRO A 87 12.38 13.73 -11.83
CA PRO A 87 11.69 13.92 -13.08
C PRO A 87 11.43 15.39 -13.38
N SER A 88 11.61 15.81 -14.63
CA SER A 88 11.27 17.18 -15.09
C SER A 88 9.78 17.34 -15.44
N SER A 89 9.08 16.22 -15.52
CA SER A 89 7.64 16.12 -15.85
C SER A 89 7.08 14.83 -15.24
N PRO A 90 5.75 14.65 -15.18
CA PRO A 90 5.15 13.41 -14.71
C PRO A 90 5.77 12.16 -15.38
N LEU A 91 5.91 11.08 -14.61
CA LEU A 91 6.43 9.82 -15.15
C LEU A 91 5.44 9.25 -16.17
N PRO A 92 5.90 8.45 -17.16
CA PRO A 92 4.98 7.75 -18.02
C PRO A 92 4.08 6.84 -17.18
N MET A 93 2.85 6.69 -17.64
CA MET A 93 1.87 5.88 -16.94
C MET A 93 2.14 4.39 -17.10
N LEU A 94 1.93 3.59 -16.04
CA LEU A 94 1.94 2.13 -16.13
C LEU A 94 0.62 1.61 -16.72
N ARG A 95 0.71 1.02 -17.92
CA ARG A 95 -0.43 0.53 -18.73
C ARG A 95 -0.47 -0.98 -18.89
N LYS A 96 0.59 -1.72 -18.51
CA LYS A 96 0.63 -3.19 -18.63
C LYS A 96 0.47 -3.88 -17.28
N PRO A 97 -0.33 -4.95 -17.21
CA PRO A 97 -0.60 -5.63 -15.95
C PRO A 97 0.63 -6.37 -15.44
N ASN A 98 0.60 -6.69 -14.14
CA ASN A 98 1.65 -7.45 -13.46
C ASN A 98 3.04 -6.78 -13.48
N THR A 99 3.14 -5.49 -13.83
CA THR A 99 4.42 -4.76 -13.72
C THR A 99 4.81 -4.57 -12.26
N ARG A 100 6.09 -4.79 -11.95
CA ARG A 100 6.64 -4.65 -10.60
C ARG A 100 7.79 -3.66 -10.60
N LEU A 101 7.68 -2.61 -9.79
CA LEU A 101 8.69 -1.57 -9.58
C LEU A 101 9.35 -1.78 -8.20
N GLU A 102 10.65 -2.07 -8.17
CA GLU A 102 11.37 -2.48 -6.96
C GLU A 102 12.55 -1.56 -6.62
N GLY A 103 12.40 -0.68 -5.64
CA GLY A 103 13.44 0.30 -5.27
C GLY A 103 14.48 -0.20 -4.27
N GLY A 104 14.28 -1.37 -3.66
CA GLY A 104 15.21 -1.92 -2.67
C GLY A 104 15.46 -1.04 -1.43
N GLY A 105 14.59 -0.05 -1.18
CA GLY A 105 14.68 0.90 -0.08
C GLY A 105 15.67 2.06 -0.28
N ARG A 106 16.31 2.16 -1.46
CA ARG A 106 17.38 3.15 -1.70
C ARG A 106 17.11 4.11 -2.85
N ILE A 107 15.98 3.96 -3.55
CA ILE A 107 15.62 4.85 -4.65
C ILE A 107 14.61 5.88 -4.16
N VAL A 108 14.89 7.16 -4.39
CA VAL A 108 13.99 8.26 -4.06
C VAL A 108 13.59 8.97 -5.34
N ILE A 109 12.28 9.02 -5.63
CA ILE A 109 11.73 9.81 -6.73
C ILE A 109 11.15 11.11 -6.16
N ALA A 110 11.77 12.23 -6.54
CA ALA A 110 11.43 13.55 -6.03
C ALA A 110 10.68 14.39 -7.09
N GLY A 111 9.51 14.90 -6.72
CA GLY A 111 8.61 15.67 -7.59
C GLY A 111 8.88 17.18 -7.65
N ASP A 112 10.00 17.65 -7.10
CA ASP A 112 10.32 19.09 -6.93
C ASP A 112 10.43 19.86 -8.25
N LYS A 113 10.62 19.19 -9.39
CA LYS A 113 10.69 19.82 -10.72
C LYS A 113 9.48 19.57 -11.62
N VAL A 114 8.49 18.81 -11.17
CA VAL A 114 7.38 18.35 -12.02
C VAL A 114 6.33 19.45 -12.28
N GLY A 115 6.40 20.58 -11.58
CA GLY A 115 5.46 21.70 -11.72
C GLY A 115 4.16 21.49 -10.95
N THR A 116 3.40 22.56 -10.74
CA THR A 116 2.15 22.52 -9.97
C THR A 116 1.13 21.55 -10.57
N GLY A 117 0.48 20.75 -9.74
CA GLY A 117 -0.56 19.80 -10.16
C GLY A 117 -0.03 18.51 -10.80
N GLY A 118 1.29 18.37 -10.97
CA GLY A 118 1.85 17.15 -11.54
C GLY A 118 1.94 16.01 -10.53
N SER A 119 1.27 14.90 -10.84
CA SER A 119 1.40 13.65 -10.09
C SER A 119 2.67 12.89 -10.52
N GLY A 120 3.16 12.00 -9.66
CA GLY A 120 4.32 11.17 -9.93
C GLY A 120 4.03 9.99 -10.83
N LEU A 121 3.78 8.84 -10.23
CA LEU A 121 3.47 7.63 -10.98
C LEU A 121 1.95 7.47 -11.10
N ARG A 122 1.46 7.40 -12.35
CA ARG A 122 0.08 6.98 -12.63
C ARG A 122 0.03 5.49 -12.96
N VAL A 123 -0.93 4.77 -12.37
CA VAL A 123 -1.13 3.33 -12.55
C VAL A 123 -2.54 3.07 -13.09
N GLU A 124 -2.63 2.60 -14.33
CA GLU A 124 -3.89 2.24 -15.02
C GLU A 124 -3.99 0.75 -15.34
N ALA A 125 -2.93 -0.02 -15.10
CA ALA A 125 -2.93 -1.47 -15.25
C ALA A 125 -3.19 -2.19 -13.93
N THR A 126 -3.78 -3.39 -14.00
CA THR A 126 -4.08 -4.19 -12.80
C THR A 126 -2.89 -5.01 -12.32
N ARG A 127 -2.91 -5.42 -11.05
CA ARG A 127 -1.90 -6.32 -10.46
C ARG A 127 -0.47 -5.76 -10.48
N CYS A 128 -0.30 -4.44 -10.58
CA CYS A 128 1.01 -3.82 -10.46
C CYS A 128 1.47 -3.77 -9.00
N GLN A 129 2.78 -3.81 -8.79
CA GLN A 129 3.40 -3.71 -7.48
C GLN A 129 4.42 -2.57 -7.46
N ILE A 130 4.37 -1.75 -6.41
CA ILE A 130 5.32 -0.66 -6.16
C ILE A 130 5.91 -0.88 -4.77
N VAL A 131 7.19 -1.26 -4.72
CA VAL A 131 7.81 -1.77 -3.49
C VAL A 131 9.14 -1.10 -3.19
N GLY A 132 9.33 -0.66 -1.95
CA GLY A 132 10.65 -0.24 -1.47
C GLY A 132 11.14 1.06 -2.12
N MET A 133 10.26 1.97 -2.48
CA MET A 133 10.60 3.26 -3.09
C MET A 133 10.43 4.40 -2.09
N GLY A 134 11.27 5.42 -2.18
CA GLY A 134 11.06 6.73 -1.60
C GLY A 134 10.31 7.65 -2.59
N TRP A 135 9.35 8.40 -2.10
CA TRP A 135 8.56 9.37 -2.86
C TRP A 135 8.56 10.69 -2.09
N SER A 136 9.12 11.75 -2.68
CA SER A 136 9.20 13.02 -1.96
C SER A 136 8.83 14.23 -2.78
N LYS A 137 8.37 15.29 -2.11
CA LYS A 137 8.16 16.63 -2.70
C LYS A 137 7.22 16.62 -3.90
N TRP A 138 6.19 15.78 -3.87
CA TRP A 138 5.18 15.71 -4.92
C TRP A 138 4.15 16.84 -4.77
N PRO A 139 4.00 17.71 -5.78
CA PRO A 139 3.14 18.89 -5.68
C PRO A 139 1.66 18.50 -5.60
N ASP A 140 1.25 17.42 -6.27
CA ASP A 140 -0.08 16.83 -6.17
C ASP A 140 -0.04 15.43 -5.51
N THR A 141 0.11 14.37 -6.30
CA THR A 141 0.01 13.00 -5.80
C THR A 141 1.25 12.20 -6.16
N ALA A 142 1.90 11.54 -5.21
CA ALA A 142 3.07 10.71 -5.51
C ALA A 142 2.70 9.47 -6.35
N ILE A 143 1.67 8.72 -5.94
CA ILE A 143 1.14 7.57 -6.70
C ILE A 143 -0.37 7.71 -6.91
N SER A 144 -0.77 7.88 -8.18
CA SER A 144 -2.17 7.97 -8.61
C SER A 144 -2.64 6.63 -9.21
N ILE A 145 -3.63 5.99 -8.59
CA ILE A 145 -4.17 4.68 -8.97
C ILE A 145 -5.56 4.83 -9.60
N ARG A 146 -5.71 4.29 -10.82
CA ARG A 146 -6.96 4.19 -11.59
C ARG A 146 -7.26 2.75 -12.02
N ALA A 147 -6.75 1.80 -11.22
CA ALA A 147 -6.79 0.37 -11.50
C ALA A 147 -7.08 -0.43 -10.23
N SER A 148 -7.23 -1.74 -10.41
CA SER A 148 -7.54 -2.70 -9.35
C SER A 148 -6.36 -3.60 -9.04
N ARG A 149 -6.34 -4.13 -7.81
CA ARG A 149 -5.33 -5.08 -7.33
C ARG A 149 -3.91 -4.51 -7.37
N ILE A 150 -3.75 -3.22 -7.07
CA ILE A 150 -2.44 -2.60 -6.90
C ILE A 150 -1.91 -2.88 -5.50
N PHE A 151 -0.63 -3.21 -5.41
CA PHE A 151 0.06 -3.39 -4.14
C PHE A 151 1.14 -2.32 -4.00
N VAL A 152 0.97 -1.41 -3.04
CA VAL A 152 1.97 -0.41 -2.68
C VAL A 152 2.51 -0.82 -1.31
N GLN A 153 3.77 -1.23 -1.25
CA GLN A 153 4.30 -1.85 -0.03
C GLN A 153 5.70 -1.35 0.33
N ARG A 154 5.95 -1.09 1.63
CA ARG A 154 7.27 -0.71 2.14
C ARG A 154 7.86 0.53 1.44
N ASN A 155 7.02 1.47 1.04
CA ASN A 155 7.46 2.73 0.48
C ASN A 155 7.58 3.80 1.57
N LYS A 156 8.45 4.78 1.36
CA LYS A 156 8.59 5.98 2.18
C LYS A 156 8.00 7.17 1.42
N PHE A 157 7.06 7.88 2.01
CA PHE A 157 6.43 9.07 1.44
C PHE A 157 6.81 10.26 2.31
N GLU A 158 7.48 11.26 1.75
CA GLU A 158 8.00 12.41 2.49
C GLU A 158 7.56 13.74 1.86
N SER A 159 7.07 14.68 2.68
CA SER A 159 6.85 16.08 2.30
C SER A 159 6.09 16.27 0.98
N GLY A 160 4.76 16.19 0.99
CA GLY A 160 3.96 16.34 -0.23
C GLY A 160 2.49 16.58 0.04
N THR A 161 1.71 16.77 -1.01
CA THR A 161 0.26 16.96 -0.87
C THR A 161 -0.41 15.61 -0.60
N THR A 162 -0.35 14.67 -1.53
CA THR A 162 -0.97 13.34 -1.39
C THR A 162 0.05 12.23 -1.62
N GLY A 163 0.12 11.25 -0.71
CA GLY A 163 1.00 10.09 -0.87
C GLY A 163 0.45 9.12 -1.92
N ILE A 164 -0.61 8.42 -1.56
CA ILE A 164 -1.32 7.48 -2.45
C ILE A 164 -2.72 7.99 -2.68
N ALA A 165 -3.16 8.00 -3.93
CA ALA A 165 -4.52 8.36 -4.26
C ALA A 165 -5.19 7.33 -5.18
N VAL A 166 -6.41 6.96 -4.86
CA VAL A 166 -7.20 5.99 -5.64
C VAL A 166 -8.44 6.68 -6.19
N HIS A 167 -8.67 6.52 -7.49
CA HIS A 167 -9.77 7.16 -8.20
C HIS A 167 -10.72 6.12 -8.80
N GLY A 168 -12.01 6.46 -8.82
CA GLY A 168 -13.04 5.72 -9.53
C GLY A 168 -13.50 4.45 -8.80
N SER A 169 -14.81 4.24 -8.79
CA SER A 169 -15.49 3.10 -8.15
C SER A 169 -15.10 1.72 -8.68
N LYS A 170 -14.40 1.66 -9.82
CA LYS A 170 -13.86 0.43 -10.43
C LYS A 170 -12.47 0.05 -9.90
N SER A 171 -11.76 0.96 -9.24
CA SER A 171 -10.42 0.72 -8.68
C SER A 171 -10.51 0.03 -7.32
N ARG A 172 -10.52 -1.30 -7.31
CA ARG A 172 -10.83 -2.13 -6.12
C ARG A 172 -9.70 -3.09 -5.76
N GLY A 173 -9.69 -3.55 -4.51
CA GLY A 173 -8.73 -4.56 -4.04
C GLY A 173 -7.29 -4.05 -4.01
N ASN A 174 -7.10 -2.74 -3.85
CA ASN A 174 -5.78 -2.12 -3.74
C ASN A 174 -5.31 -2.16 -2.28
N ARG A 175 -4.07 -2.59 -2.06
CA ARG A 175 -3.45 -2.78 -0.74
C ARG A 175 -2.29 -1.84 -0.51
N PHE A 176 -2.25 -1.23 0.66
CA PHE A 176 -1.23 -0.27 1.08
C PHE A 176 -0.60 -0.71 2.40
N GLU A 177 0.44 -1.54 2.35
CA GLU A 177 0.98 -2.25 3.53
C GLU A 177 2.39 -1.78 3.89
N GLY A 178 2.64 -1.51 5.18
CA GLY A 178 3.97 -1.16 5.68
C GLY A 178 4.60 0.08 5.03
N ASN A 179 3.77 0.98 4.49
CA ASN A 179 4.24 2.26 3.95
C ASN A 179 4.37 3.28 5.08
N THR A 180 5.38 4.14 5.00
CA THR A 180 5.56 5.23 5.97
C THR A 180 5.24 6.56 5.29
N PHE A 181 4.53 7.43 6.00
CA PHE A 181 4.13 8.75 5.52
C PHE A 181 4.60 9.79 6.51
N ASP A 182 5.37 10.74 6.02
CA ASP A 182 5.98 11.79 6.81
C ASP A 182 5.80 13.13 6.09
N GLY A 183 5.29 14.14 6.79
CA GLY A 183 5.00 15.46 6.19
C GLY A 183 3.99 15.45 5.02
N MET A 184 3.15 14.41 4.88
CA MET A 184 2.12 14.33 3.84
C MET A 184 0.80 14.96 4.33
N LYS A 185 0.20 15.87 3.55
CA LYS A 185 -1.11 16.46 3.91
C LYS A 185 -2.24 15.42 3.86
N LYS A 186 -2.20 14.52 2.88
CA LYS A 186 -3.14 13.42 2.68
C LYS A 186 -2.36 12.13 2.40
N PRO A 187 -1.97 11.37 3.42
CA PRO A 187 -1.18 10.16 3.23
C PRO A 187 -1.84 9.17 2.25
N ILE A 188 -3.13 8.86 2.44
CA ILE A 188 -3.96 8.05 1.55
C ILE A 188 -5.27 8.80 1.27
N ALA A 189 -5.62 8.99 0.01
CA ALA A 189 -6.87 9.59 -0.44
C ALA A 189 -7.68 8.61 -1.30
N LEU A 190 -8.95 8.38 -0.96
CA LEU A 190 -9.89 7.55 -1.72
C LEU A 190 -11.00 8.44 -2.26
N TRP A 191 -11.22 8.41 -3.58
CA TRP A 191 -12.27 9.21 -4.23
C TRP A 191 -13.26 8.34 -4.99
N ASP A 192 -14.46 8.88 -5.22
CA ASP A 192 -15.49 8.31 -6.11
C ASP A 192 -15.89 6.86 -5.78
N GLY A 193 -15.93 6.51 -4.49
CA GLY A 193 -16.23 5.15 -4.03
C GLY A 193 -15.16 4.12 -4.40
N SER A 194 -13.93 4.57 -4.66
CA SER A 194 -12.80 3.68 -4.90
C SER A 194 -12.50 2.77 -3.71
N ASN A 195 -11.78 1.69 -4.00
CA ASN A 195 -11.36 0.67 -3.05
C ASN A 195 -12.51 0.08 -2.22
N ASP A 196 -13.59 -0.26 -2.91
CA ASP A 196 -14.83 -0.78 -2.31
C ASP A 196 -15.51 0.16 -1.31
N ALA A 197 -15.20 1.47 -1.38
CA ALA A 197 -15.69 2.48 -0.44
C ALA A 197 -15.45 2.08 1.03
N ILE A 198 -14.35 1.38 1.30
CA ILE A 198 -13.99 0.98 2.66
C ILE A 198 -13.80 2.23 3.53
N VAL A 199 -14.45 2.23 4.70
CA VAL A 199 -14.45 3.37 5.62
C VAL A 199 -13.14 3.39 6.42
N ALA A 200 -12.65 4.59 6.74
CA ALA A 200 -11.53 4.73 7.65
C ALA A 200 -11.91 4.27 9.06
N PRO A 201 -11.05 3.52 9.77
CA PRO A 201 -11.29 3.19 11.16
C PRO A 201 -11.24 4.46 12.04
N GLU A 202 -11.86 4.39 13.21
CA GLU A 202 -11.75 5.41 14.25
C GLU A 202 -10.73 4.94 15.31
N LEU A 203 -9.77 5.82 15.66
CA LEU A 203 -8.79 5.57 16.72
C LEU A 203 -9.08 6.47 17.91
N LYS A 204 -9.24 5.86 19.09
CA LYS A 204 -9.34 6.54 20.38
C LYS A 204 -8.21 6.04 21.28
N ILE A 205 -7.56 6.97 21.99
CA ILE A 205 -6.56 6.64 23.01
C ILE A 205 -6.99 7.32 24.30
N ALA A 206 -7.12 6.54 25.38
CA ALA A 206 -7.40 7.04 26.72
C ALA A 206 -6.17 6.81 27.61
N ARG A 207 -5.74 7.84 28.32
CA ARG A 207 -4.65 7.75 29.29
C ARG A 207 -5.17 7.20 30.61
N ASP A 208 -4.43 6.29 31.23
CA ASP A 208 -4.70 5.73 32.56
C ASP A 208 -3.53 6.08 33.50
N ASP A 209 -3.76 7.10 34.31
CA ASP A 209 -2.81 7.62 35.30
C ASP A 209 -2.75 6.81 36.59
N ALA A 210 -3.68 5.86 36.79
CA ALA A 210 -3.70 5.05 38.00
C ALA A 210 -2.60 3.97 38.03
N ILE A 211 -1.92 3.75 36.90
CA ILE A 211 -0.91 2.69 36.73
C ILE A 211 0.45 3.33 36.49
N SER A 212 1.46 2.94 37.28
CA SER A 212 2.86 3.30 37.06
C SER A 212 3.63 2.12 36.44
N PRO A 213 4.35 2.30 35.31
CA PRO A 213 4.39 3.50 34.47
C PRO A 213 3.04 3.75 33.76
N VAL A 214 2.80 5.01 33.36
CA VAL A 214 1.57 5.48 32.69
C VAL A 214 1.19 4.52 31.55
N SER A 215 -0.07 4.09 31.57
CA SER A 215 -0.66 3.21 30.57
C SER A 215 -1.61 3.98 29.66
N HIS A 216 -1.70 3.57 28.41
CA HIS A 216 -2.65 4.10 27.44
C HIS A 216 -3.52 2.96 26.92
N LYS A 217 -4.83 3.14 26.97
CA LYS A 217 -5.81 2.24 26.39
C LYS A 217 -6.14 2.68 24.97
N PHE A 218 -5.76 1.85 24.01
CA PHE A 218 -6.09 2.02 22.61
C PHE A 218 -7.45 1.36 22.33
N THR A 219 -8.33 2.07 21.63
CA THR A 219 -9.60 1.55 21.12
C THR A 219 -9.71 1.89 19.65
N ILE A 220 -9.73 0.87 18.81
CA ILE A 220 -9.90 0.99 17.37
C ILE A 220 -11.27 0.44 17.02
N GLN A 221 -12.08 1.26 16.35
CA GLN A 221 -13.41 0.90 15.88
C GLN A 221 -13.44 0.93 14.36
N PHE A 222 -14.09 -0.05 13.74
CA PHE A 222 -14.21 -0.14 12.30
C PHE A 222 -15.63 -0.54 11.92
N ALA A 223 -16.16 0.04 10.85
CA ALA A 223 -17.43 -0.33 10.23
C ALA A 223 -17.19 -0.71 8.77
N GLY A 224 -17.59 -1.92 8.39
CA GLY A 224 -17.41 -2.46 7.04
C GLY A 224 -18.44 -3.53 6.73
N LYS A 225 -18.07 -4.52 5.92
CA LYS A 225 -18.98 -5.62 5.55
C LYS A 225 -19.21 -6.57 6.74
N PRO A 226 -20.46 -7.03 6.97
CA PRO A 226 -20.78 -8.00 8.03
C PRO A 226 -20.00 -9.31 7.95
N LYS A 227 -19.70 -9.89 9.11
CA LYS A 227 -19.06 -11.21 9.27
C LYS A 227 -17.76 -11.42 8.47
N ALA A 228 -17.08 -10.35 8.09
CA ALA A 228 -15.85 -10.40 7.32
C ALA A 228 -14.63 -10.23 8.22
N ASP A 229 -13.51 -10.83 7.79
CA ASP A 229 -12.22 -10.58 8.40
C ASP A 229 -11.71 -9.21 7.94
N VAL A 230 -11.24 -8.40 8.90
CA VAL A 230 -10.60 -7.11 8.67
C VAL A 230 -9.26 -7.08 9.37
N THR A 231 -8.22 -6.68 8.64
CA THR A 231 -6.88 -6.46 9.18
C THR A 231 -6.72 -4.99 9.52
N LEU A 232 -6.50 -4.67 10.79
CA LEU A 232 -6.23 -3.33 11.30
C LEU A 232 -4.71 -3.16 11.47
N GLU A 233 -4.14 -2.11 10.90
CA GLU A 233 -2.72 -1.76 11.03
C GLU A 233 -2.60 -0.42 11.77
N LEU A 234 -2.13 -0.45 13.02
CA LEU A 234 -1.81 0.72 13.81
C LEU A 234 -0.41 1.21 13.47
N ASN A 235 -0.30 2.48 13.10
CA ASN A 235 0.93 3.13 12.67
C ASN A 235 1.33 4.22 13.67
N TYR A 236 2.58 4.18 14.11
CA TYR A 236 3.20 5.21 14.94
C TYR A 236 4.20 6.06 14.15
N SER A 237 4.17 7.37 14.36
CA SER A 237 5.20 8.31 13.93
C SER A 237 5.68 9.15 15.11
N ALA A 238 6.96 9.02 15.46
CA ALA A 238 7.58 9.85 16.50
C ALA A 238 7.61 11.33 16.11
N ASP A 239 7.55 12.20 17.12
CA ASP A 239 7.84 13.62 16.96
C ASP A 239 9.36 13.82 16.88
N GLU A 240 9.87 14.12 15.68
CA GLU A 240 11.29 14.26 15.40
C GLU A 240 11.99 15.34 16.27
N ALA A 241 11.24 16.29 16.83
CA ALA A 241 11.80 17.37 17.63
C ALA A 241 12.34 16.91 19.00
N ARG A 242 11.99 15.70 19.48
CA ARG A 242 12.29 15.27 20.85
C ARG A 242 12.94 13.90 21.01
N GLU A 243 13.14 13.13 19.93
CA GLU A 243 13.69 11.78 20.05
C GLU A 243 15.07 11.56 19.41
N LEU A 244 15.90 10.85 20.18
CA LEU A 244 17.15 10.23 19.76
C LEU A 244 16.89 9.38 18.50
N ALA A 245 17.83 9.40 17.55
CA ALA A 245 17.74 8.84 16.19
C ALA A 245 17.38 7.34 16.01
N ASN A 246 16.91 6.66 17.06
CA ASN A 246 16.69 5.21 17.12
C ASN A 246 15.25 4.80 17.47
N VAL A 247 14.27 5.70 17.54
CA VAL A 247 12.90 5.25 17.82
C VAL A 247 12.30 4.56 16.61
N GLN A 248 12.22 3.24 16.75
CA GLN A 248 11.66 2.32 15.80
C GLN A 248 10.20 2.69 15.52
N LYS A 249 9.87 2.96 14.25
CA LYS A 249 8.46 3.05 13.84
C LYS A 249 7.79 1.73 14.19
N VAL A 250 6.85 1.77 15.12
CA VAL A 250 6.07 0.60 15.52
C VAL A 250 4.86 0.53 14.61
N SER A 251 4.73 -0.59 13.90
CA SER A 251 3.48 -0.98 13.25
C SER A 251 2.97 -2.23 13.94
N GLU A 252 1.70 -2.21 14.36
CA GLU A 252 1.02 -3.37 14.95
C GLU A 252 -0.16 -3.76 14.10
N THR A 253 -0.23 -5.04 13.76
CA THR A 253 -1.28 -5.57 12.90
C THR A 253 -2.14 -6.58 13.67
N ARG A 254 -3.46 -6.44 13.57
CA ARG A 254 -4.41 -7.43 14.11
C ARG A 254 -5.54 -7.70 13.13
N THR A 255 -5.81 -8.98 12.89
CA THR A 255 -7.03 -9.40 12.19
C THR A 255 -8.15 -9.63 13.19
N VAL A 256 -9.29 -8.99 12.96
CA VAL A 256 -10.52 -9.13 13.73
C VAL A 256 -11.68 -9.47 12.80
N LYS A 257 -12.74 -10.08 13.32
CA LYS A 257 -13.95 -10.37 12.56
C LYS A 257 -15.02 -9.34 12.90
N THR A 258 -15.66 -8.77 11.89
CA THR A 258 -16.81 -7.87 12.10
C THR A 258 -18.04 -8.65 12.56
N ASP A 259 -18.91 -8.04 13.35
CA ASP A 259 -20.18 -8.59 13.77
C ASP A 259 -21.22 -8.69 12.62
N ALA A 260 -22.47 -8.98 12.96
CA ALA A 260 -23.57 -9.10 12.01
C ALA A 260 -23.96 -7.74 11.38
N GLN A 261 -23.58 -6.63 12.01
CA GLN A 261 -23.81 -5.26 11.55
C GLN A 261 -22.60 -4.71 10.78
N GLY A 262 -21.48 -5.43 10.77
CA GLY A 262 -20.25 -4.98 10.11
C GLY A 262 -19.29 -4.20 11.01
N HIS A 263 -19.52 -4.16 12.32
CA HIS A 263 -18.64 -3.48 13.26
C HIS A 263 -17.54 -4.41 13.78
N ALA A 264 -16.34 -3.89 13.95
CA ALA A 264 -15.26 -4.54 14.66
C ALA A 264 -14.64 -3.59 15.68
N THR A 265 -14.16 -4.14 16.80
CA THR A 265 -13.43 -3.39 17.83
C THR A 265 -12.16 -4.14 18.21
N TRP A 266 -11.06 -3.40 18.30
CA TRP A 266 -9.80 -3.87 18.87
C TRP A 266 -9.40 -2.95 20.01
N GLN A 267 -9.30 -3.51 21.22
CA GLN A 267 -8.80 -2.83 22.41
C GLN A 267 -7.54 -3.49 22.96
N PHE A 268 -6.63 -2.68 23.49
CA PHE A 268 -5.43 -3.13 24.18
C PHE A 268 -4.79 -1.98 24.96
N ASP A 269 -4.03 -2.35 25.99
CA ASP A 269 -3.29 -1.41 26.83
C ASP A 269 -1.81 -1.41 26.46
N ARG A 270 -1.18 -0.25 26.61
CA ARG A 270 0.21 -0.02 26.23
C ARG A 270 0.90 0.90 27.24
N LYS A 271 2.00 0.42 27.83
CA LYS A 271 2.82 1.17 28.81
C LYS A 271 3.99 1.88 28.13
N GLY A 272 4.26 3.12 28.54
CA GLY A 272 5.54 3.80 28.27
C GLY A 272 5.80 4.21 26.82
N TYR A 273 4.79 4.64 26.04
CA TYR A 273 5.01 5.04 24.65
C TYR A 273 5.57 6.45 24.48
N PRO A 274 6.47 6.64 23.50
CA PRO A 274 7.01 7.94 23.16
C PRO A 274 5.97 8.91 22.58
N VAL A 275 6.29 10.20 22.73
CA VAL A 275 5.50 11.32 22.19
C VAL A 275 5.45 11.22 20.67
N GLY A 276 4.25 11.26 20.11
CA GLY A 276 4.08 11.17 18.67
C GLY A 276 2.64 11.05 18.22
N SER A 277 2.49 10.73 16.93
CA SER A 277 1.21 10.64 16.24
C SER A 277 0.86 9.20 15.92
N TRP A 278 -0.41 8.87 16.10
CA TRP A 278 -0.97 7.54 15.87
C TRP A 278 -2.08 7.59 14.84
N THR A 279 -2.08 6.60 13.95
CA THR A 279 -3.13 6.43 12.93
C THR A 279 -3.38 4.95 12.67
N VAL A 280 -4.54 4.62 12.13
CA VAL A 280 -4.91 3.24 11.78
C VAL A 280 -5.40 3.17 10.35
N THR A 281 -5.07 2.09 9.65
CA THR A 281 -5.75 1.69 8.41
C THR A 281 -6.46 0.36 8.61
N ALA A 282 -7.50 0.12 7.82
CA ALA A 282 -8.22 -1.14 7.77
C ALA A 282 -8.09 -1.75 6.38
N THR A 283 -7.86 -3.06 6.30
CA THR A 283 -7.89 -3.82 5.04
C THR A 283 -8.96 -4.90 5.12
N GLN A 284 -9.96 -4.81 4.25
CA GLN A 284 -11.06 -5.77 4.14
C GLN A 284 -11.24 -6.20 2.69
N ASN A 285 -11.31 -7.51 2.43
CA ASN A 285 -11.42 -8.06 1.06
C ASN A 285 -10.31 -7.59 0.10
N GLY A 286 -9.14 -7.27 0.64
CA GLY A 286 -7.99 -6.78 -0.11
C GLY A 286 -8.04 -5.31 -0.50
N SER A 287 -9.02 -4.54 -0.01
CA SER A 287 -9.06 -3.08 -0.15
C SER A 287 -8.63 -2.43 1.17
N THR A 288 -7.62 -1.55 1.13
CA THR A 288 -7.16 -0.74 2.27
C THR A 288 -7.87 0.62 2.34
N SER A 289 -8.23 1.06 3.54
CA SER A 289 -8.87 2.35 3.81
C SER A 289 -7.90 3.54 3.76
N ALA A 290 -8.46 4.74 3.81
CA ALA A 290 -7.71 5.91 4.28
C ALA A 290 -7.31 5.72 5.76
N PHE A 291 -6.43 6.59 6.25
CA PHE A 291 -6.08 6.63 7.67
C PHE A 291 -7.26 7.10 8.52
N SER A 292 -7.30 6.62 9.77
CA SER A 292 -8.12 7.16 10.84
C SER A 292 -7.84 8.64 11.10
N ASN A 293 -8.60 9.22 12.03
CA ASN A 293 -8.17 10.42 12.72
C ASN A 293 -6.75 10.24 13.31
N VAL A 294 -5.96 11.31 13.28
CA VAL A 294 -4.64 11.36 13.92
C VAL A 294 -4.84 11.61 15.41
N VAL A 295 -4.27 10.77 16.26
CA VAL A 295 -4.22 11.00 17.71
C VAL A 295 -2.79 11.31 18.11
N VAL A 296 -2.58 12.50 18.67
CA VAL A 296 -1.26 12.94 19.16
C VAL A 296 -1.19 12.70 20.67
N LEU A 297 -0.15 12.02 21.13
CA LEU A 297 0.15 11.86 22.55
C LEU A 297 1.24 12.86 22.96
N PRO A 298 0.91 13.90 23.75
CA PRO A 298 1.82 15.03 23.97
C PRO A 298 2.91 14.78 25.03
N TYR A 299 2.75 13.81 25.94
CA TYR A 299 3.74 13.46 26.98
C TYR A 299 3.37 12.14 27.70
N LEU A 300 4.39 11.47 28.26
CA LEU A 300 4.25 10.42 29.28
C LEU A 300 4.07 11.08 30.66
#